data_AF-A0A662T6S7-F1
#
_entry.id   AF-A0A662T6S7-F1
#
_cell.length_a   1.000
_cell.length_b   1.000
_cell.length_c   1.000
_cell.angle_alpha   90.00
_cell.angle_beta   90.00
_cell.angle_gamma   90.00
#
_symmetry.space_group_name_H-M   'P 1'
#
loop_
_entity.id
_entity.type
_entity.pdbx_description
1 polymer ?
#
loop_
_entity_poly.entity_id
_entity_poly.type
_entity_poly.pdbx_seq_one_letter_code
_entity_poly.pdbx_strand_id
1 'polypeptide(L)'
;MNPFEKVRSLPEIGEIEEILFKRATEAALKVPFAVNKVITAKNREKARIRTLANNLTGYLRRALRLIELLDSGEVFYKEFARLFFPDEEIKRAKKRLLNSIRILKKLENDYLRKVDRNRELEKFSQIRKEA
;
A
#
# COMPACT_ATOMS: atom_id res chain seq x y z
N MET A 1 -8.52 -29.46 -4.04
CA MET A 1 -9.19 -28.19 -4.40
C MET A 1 -8.11 -27.18 -4.75
N ASN A 2 -8.25 -26.38 -5.81
CA ASN A 2 -7.18 -25.46 -6.23
C ASN A 2 -7.01 -24.32 -5.19
N PRO A 3 -5.84 -24.20 -4.52
CA PRO A 3 -5.63 -23.19 -3.48
C PRO A 3 -5.60 -21.74 -4.00
N PHE A 4 -5.46 -21.55 -5.32
CA PHE A 4 -5.33 -20.25 -5.96
C PHE A 4 -6.65 -19.69 -6.53
N GLU A 5 -7.73 -20.49 -6.60
CA GLU A 5 -9.01 -20.11 -7.23
C GLU A 5 -9.60 -18.80 -6.69
N LYS A 6 -9.46 -18.56 -5.39
CA LYS A 6 -10.03 -17.37 -4.73
C LYS A 6 -9.09 -16.17 -4.73
N VAL A 7 -7.89 -16.30 -5.28
CA VAL A 7 -6.92 -15.21 -5.26
C VAL A 7 -7.11 -14.36 -6.49
N ARG A 8 -7.56 -13.13 -6.26
CA ARG A 8 -7.65 -12.13 -7.33
C ARG A 8 -6.25 -11.81 -7.84
N SER A 9 -6.09 -11.78 -9.16
CA SER A 9 -4.87 -11.33 -9.82
C SER A 9 -4.46 -9.93 -9.35
N LEU A 10 -3.16 -9.68 -9.38
CA LEU A 10 -2.62 -8.35 -9.17
C LEU A 10 -2.59 -7.61 -10.51
N PRO A 11 -3.10 -6.37 -10.56
CA PRO A 11 -2.91 -5.50 -11.71
C PRO A 11 -1.42 -5.19 -11.91
N GLU A 12 -1.08 -4.63 -13.08
CA GLU A 12 0.26 -4.13 -13.32
C GLU A 12 0.59 -2.94 -12.42
N ILE A 13 1.89 -2.67 -12.22
CA ILE A 13 2.32 -1.62 -11.29
C ILE A 13 1.81 -0.22 -11.70
N GLY A 14 1.79 0.09 -13.00
CA GLY A 14 1.26 1.37 -13.50
C GLY A 14 -0.23 1.53 -13.20
N GLU A 15 -1.02 0.47 -13.42
CA GLU A 15 -2.45 0.46 -13.09
C GLU A 15 -2.68 0.61 -11.57
N ILE A 16 -1.83 -0.02 -10.76
CA ILE A 16 -1.88 0.14 -9.30
C ILE A 16 -1.65 1.61 -8.95
N GLU A 17 -0.61 2.26 -9.48
CA GLU A 17 -0.29 3.66 -9.21
C GLU A 17 -1.47 4.58 -9.56
N GLU A 18 -2.03 4.45 -10.76
CA GLU A 18 -3.19 5.24 -11.20
C GLU A 18 -4.39 5.07 -10.26
N ILE A 19 -4.72 3.83 -9.90
CA ILE A 19 -5.82 3.54 -8.96
C ILE A 19 -5.55 4.17 -7.60
N LEU A 20 -4.31 4.11 -7.11
CA LEU A 20 -3.93 4.68 -5.82
C LEU A 20 -4.08 6.21 -5.81
N PHE A 21 -3.56 6.90 -6.82
CA PHE A 21 -3.66 8.35 -6.91
C PHE A 21 -5.10 8.82 -7.10
N LYS A 22 -5.89 8.11 -7.91
CA LYS A 22 -7.32 8.38 -8.09
C LYS A 22 -8.06 8.27 -6.75
N ARG A 23 -7.90 7.16 -6.02
CA ARG A 23 -8.55 6.95 -4.72
C ARG A 23 -8.11 7.97 -3.68
N ALA A 24 -6.84 8.31 -3.63
CA ALA A 24 -6.32 9.34 -2.74
C ALA A 24 -6.96 10.71 -3.02
N THR A 25 -7.10 11.07 -4.29
CA THR A 25 -7.77 12.30 -4.73
C THR A 25 -9.23 12.32 -4.30
N GLU A 26 -9.98 11.26 -4.60
CA GLU A 26 -11.38 11.10 -4.18
C GLU A 26 -11.55 11.19 -2.67
N ALA A 27 -10.65 10.60 -1.89
CA ALA A 27 -10.69 10.65 -0.43
C ALA A 27 -10.50 12.07 0.11
N ALA A 28 -9.61 12.87 -0.49
CA ALA A 28 -9.45 14.28 -0.11
C ALA A 28 -10.66 15.14 -0.48
N LEU A 29 -11.32 14.87 -1.60
CA LEU A 29 -12.53 15.60 -2.01
C LEU A 29 -13.68 15.37 -1.03
N LYS A 30 -13.75 14.20 -0.39
CA LYS A 30 -14.74 13.87 0.64
C LYS A 30 -14.49 14.56 1.99
N VAL A 31 -13.34 15.20 2.19
CA VAL A 31 -13.05 15.92 3.44
C VAL A 31 -13.89 17.21 3.46
N PRO A 32 -14.77 17.39 4.46
CA PRO A 32 -15.60 18.59 4.56
C PRO A 32 -14.76 19.83 4.81
N PHE A 33 -15.25 20.97 4.33
CA PHE A 33 -14.63 22.26 4.58
C PHE A 33 -14.84 22.66 6.05
N ALA A 34 -13.74 22.92 6.76
CA ALA A 34 -13.77 23.55 8.07
C ALA A 34 -13.65 25.07 7.93
N VAL A 35 -14.12 25.81 8.94
CA VAL A 35 -13.98 27.28 9.01
C VAL A 35 -12.51 27.71 8.85
N ASN A 36 -11.59 26.94 9.42
CA ASN A 36 -10.16 27.16 9.26
C ASN A 36 -9.60 26.44 8.02
N LYS A 37 -9.10 27.21 7.06
CA LYS A 37 -8.47 26.70 5.82
C LYS A 37 -7.27 25.78 6.08
N VAL A 38 -6.47 26.08 7.11
CA VAL A 38 -5.31 25.26 7.52
C VAL A 38 -5.77 23.87 7.97
N ILE A 39 -6.84 23.80 8.77
CA ILE A 39 -7.41 22.53 9.25
C ILE A 39 -7.93 21.71 8.08
N THR A 40 -8.65 22.34 7.14
CA THR A 40 -9.16 21.67 5.94
C THR A 40 -8.01 21.09 5.09
N ALA A 41 -7.00 21.90 4.78
CA ALA A 41 -5.84 21.48 3.99
C ALA A 41 -5.10 20.31 4.68
N LYS A 42 -4.84 20.44 5.97
CA LYS A 42 -4.24 19.39 6.81
C LYS A 42 -5.00 18.07 6.72
N ASN A 43 -6.32 18.10 6.91
CA ASN A 43 -7.15 16.90 6.87
C ASN A 43 -7.19 16.25 5.48
N ARG A 44 -7.17 17.05 4.40
CA ARG A 44 -7.08 16.54 3.03
C ARG A 44 -5.77 15.81 2.76
N GLU A 45 -4.63 16.38 3.18
CA GLU A 45 -3.34 15.70 2.97
C GLU A 45 -3.22 14.43 3.78
N LYS A 46 -3.72 14.42 5.04
CA LYS A 46 -3.81 13.18 5.81
C LYS A 46 -4.67 12.13 5.13
N ALA A 47 -5.81 12.52 4.55
CA ALA A 47 -6.69 11.60 3.84
C ALA A 47 -6.00 10.98 2.61
N ARG A 48 -5.22 11.77 1.85
CA ARG A 48 -4.42 11.26 0.73
C ARG A 48 -3.37 10.26 1.18
N ILE A 49 -2.53 10.65 2.14
CA ILE A 49 -1.43 9.81 2.66
C ILE A 49 -1.98 8.48 3.19
N ARG A 50 -3.01 8.52 4.04
CA ARG A 50 -3.65 7.31 4.58
C ARG A 50 -4.24 6.43 3.50
N THR A 51 -4.97 7.03 2.55
CA THR A 51 -5.61 6.29 1.47
C THR A 51 -4.56 5.59 0.61
N LEU A 52 -3.49 6.29 0.22
CA LEU A 52 -2.41 5.72 -0.56
C LEU A 52 -1.72 4.58 0.19
N ALA A 53 -1.28 4.81 1.44
CA ALA A 53 -0.60 3.81 2.25
C ALA A 53 -1.47 2.56 2.50
N ASN A 54 -2.74 2.73 2.84
CA ASN A 54 -3.64 1.61 3.12
C ASN A 54 -3.93 0.78 1.85
N ASN A 55 -4.19 1.44 0.73
CA ASN A 55 -4.48 0.73 -0.51
C ASN A 55 -3.23 0.00 -1.04
N LEU A 56 -2.06 0.64 -1.02
CA LEU A 56 -0.80 0.01 -1.43
C LEU A 56 -0.46 -1.17 -0.51
N THR A 57 -0.63 -1.02 0.81
CA THR A 57 -0.52 -2.16 1.76
C THR A 57 -1.45 -3.31 1.37
N GLY A 58 -2.68 -3.00 0.94
CA GLY A 58 -3.65 -4.01 0.47
C GLY A 58 -3.18 -4.77 -0.78
N TYR A 59 -2.51 -4.12 -1.72
CA TYR A 59 -1.87 -4.79 -2.86
C TYR A 59 -0.70 -5.68 -2.42
N LEU A 60 0.20 -5.16 -1.59
CA LEU A 60 1.35 -5.91 -1.07
C LEU A 60 0.91 -7.16 -0.26
N ARG A 61 -0.14 -7.04 0.55
CA ARG A 61 -0.71 -8.16 1.30
C ARG A 61 -1.34 -9.22 0.39
N ARG A 62 -1.95 -8.82 -0.73
CA ARG A 62 -2.44 -9.78 -1.73
C ARG A 62 -1.31 -10.55 -2.38
N ALA A 63 -0.21 -9.87 -2.71
CA ALA A 63 1.01 -10.53 -3.20
C ALA A 63 1.58 -11.50 -2.17
N LEU A 64 1.65 -11.09 -0.89
CA LEU A 64 2.13 -11.94 0.18
C LEU A 64 1.25 -13.19 0.37
N ARG A 65 -0.08 -13.03 0.28
CA ARG A 65 -1.03 -14.13 0.41
C ARG A 65 -0.85 -15.20 -0.67
N LEU A 66 -0.46 -14.82 -1.90
CA LEU A 66 -0.12 -15.80 -2.94
C LEU A 66 1.03 -16.70 -2.53
N ILE A 67 2.09 -16.11 -1.95
CA ILE A 67 3.24 -16.85 -1.45
C ILE A 67 2.86 -17.72 -0.25
N GLU A 68 2.07 -17.18 0.68
CA GLU A 68 1.61 -17.94 1.85
C GLU A 68 0.74 -19.14 1.47
N LEU A 69 -0.11 -19.00 0.46
CA LEU A 69 -0.93 -20.11 -0.04
C LEU A 69 -0.07 -21.20 -0.69
N LEU A 70 1.00 -20.82 -1.40
CA LEU A 70 1.97 -21.78 -1.91
C LEU A 70 2.67 -22.52 -0.75
N ASP A 71 3.14 -21.77 0.25
CA ASP A 71 3.80 -22.31 1.45
C ASP A 71 2.88 -23.24 2.27
N SER A 72 1.58 -22.97 2.32
CA SER A 72 0.60 -23.78 3.06
C SER A 72 -0.08 -24.88 2.23
N GLY A 73 0.13 -24.88 0.91
CA GLY A 73 -0.55 -25.79 -0.01
C GLY A 73 -0.12 -27.25 0.12
N GLU A 74 -0.81 -28.13 -0.61
CA GLU A 74 -0.39 -29.53 -0.76
C GLU A 74 0.99 -29.63 -1.42
N VAL A 75 1.72 -30.72 -1.12
CA VAL A 75 3.09 -30.96 -1.62
C VAL A 75 3.16 -30.81 -3.14
N PHE A 76 2.16 -31.32 -3.87
CA PHE A 76 2.07 -31.21 -5.32
C PHE A 76 2.26 -29.77 -5.83
N TYR A 77 1.55 -28.79 -5.25
CA TYR A 77 1.64 -27.40 -5.71
C TYR A 77 2.99 -26.76 -5.38
N LYS A 78 3.61 -27.14 -4.25
CA LYS A 78 4.95 -26.69 -3.87
C LYS A 78 6.00 -27.21 -4.84
N GLU A 79 6.00 -28.52 -5.08
CA GLU A 79 6.92 -29.15 -6.01
C GLU A 79 6.70 -28.64 -7.44
N PHE A 80 5.45 -28.42 -7.84
CA PHE A 80 5.14 -27.84 -9.14
C PHE A 80 5.70 -26.41 -9.28
N ALA A 81 5.50 -25.54 -8.28
CA ALA A 81 6.05 -24.18 -8.32
C ALA A 81 7.59 -24.16 -8.33
N ARG A 82 8.23 -25.10 -7.63
CA ARG A 82 9.69 -25.28 -7.60
C ARG A 82 10.31 -25.58 -8.97
N LEU A 83 9.53 -26.13 -9.91
CA LEU A 83 9.99 -26.33 -11.29
C LEU A 83 10.21 -25.00 -12.02
N PHE A 84 9.51 -23.94 -11.62
CA PHE A 84 9.56 -22.62 -12.29
C PHE A 84 10.29 -21.56 -11.46
N PHE A 85 10.24 -21.66 -10.13
CA PHE A 85 10.75 -20.65 -9.22
C PHE A 85 11.63 -21.30 -8.14
N PRO A 86 12.93 -20.94 -8.04
CA PRO A 86 13.79 -21.41 -6.97
C PRO A 86 13.23 -21.04 -5.58
N ASP A 87 13.32 -21.96 -4.61
CA ASP A 87 12.88 -21.74 -3.22
C ASP A 87 13.44 -20.44 -2.62
N GLU A 88 14.71 -20.15 -2.92
CA GLU A 88 15.37 -18.95 -2.43
C GLU A 88 14.80 -17.65 -3.02
N GLU A 89 14.28 -17.68 -4.25
CA GLU A 89 13.59 -16.54 -4.84
C GLU A 89 12.25 -16.27 -4.15
N ILE A 90 11.47 -17.33 -3.89
CA ILE A 90 10.20 -17.24 -3.18
C ILE A 90 10.41 -16.67 -1.77
N LYS A 91 11.40 -17.18 -1.03
CA LYS A 91 11.77 -16.67 0.30
C LYS A 91 12.20 -15.20 0.25
N ARG A 92 13.04 -14.82 -0.72
CA ARG A 92 13.48 -13.42 -0.90
C ARG A 92 12.30 -12.51 -1.21
N ALA A 93 11.40 -12.92 -2.08
CA ALA A 93 10.19 -12.16 -2.42
C ALA A 93 9.30 -11.95 -1.19
N LYS A 94 9.05 -13.01 -0.42
CA LYS A 94 8.30 -12.94 0.85
C LYS A 94 8.91 -11.93 1.82
N LYS A 95 10.23 -12.03 2.05
CA LYS A 95 10.96 -11.11 2.95
C LYS A 95 10.89 -9.66 2.46
N ARG A 96 11.02 -9.42 1.15
CA ARG A 96 10.90 -8.09 0.55
C ARG A 96 9.50 -7.51 0.77
N LEU A 97 8.45 -8.28 0.50
CA LEU A 97 7.06 -7.83 0.70
C LEU A 97 6.78 -7.44 2.16
N LEU A 98 7.18 -8.30 3.11
CA LEU A 98 7.03 -8.02 4.55
C LEU A 98 7.78 -6.73 4.96
N ASN A 99 9.01 -6.56 4.48
CA ASN A 99 9.79 -5.37 4.74
C ASN A 99 9.16 -4.12 4.13
N SER A 100 8.67 -4.20 2.88
CA SER A 100 7.99 -3.08 2.21
C SER A 100 6.74 -2.65 2.96
N ILE A 101 5.91 -3.59 3.44
CA ILE A 101 4.73 -3.27 4.26
C ILE A 101 5.15 -2.53 5.53
N ARG A 102 6.21 -3.00 6.21
CA ARG A 102 6.72 -2.36 7.43
C ARG A 102 7.25 -0.95 7.16
N ILE A 103 8.04 -0.77 6.10
CA ILE A 103 8.59 0.53 5.69
C ILE A 103 7.45 1.49 5.36
N LEU A 104 6.47 1.06 4.58
CA LEU A 104 5.32 1.88 4.20
C LEU A 104 4.55 2.36 5.43
N LYS A 105 4.35 1.49 6.43
CA LYS A 105 3.68 1.88 7.67
C LYS A 105 4.47 2.92 8.46
N LYS A 106 5.81 2.81 8.46
CA LYS A 106 6.70 3.80 9.09
C LYS A 106 6.59 5.14 8.38
N LEU A 107 6.70 5.15 7.04
CA LEU A 107 6.57 6.36 6.21
C LEU A 107 5.21 7.04 6.42
N GLU A 108 4.11 6.28 6.39
CA GLU A 108 2.77 6.80 6.66
C GLU A 108 2.74 7.56 8.01
N ASN A 109 3.22 6.93 9.07
CA ASN A 109 3.21 7.54 10.41
C ASN A 109 4.10 8.79 10.48
N ASP A 110 5.28 8.74 9.87
CA ASP A 110 6.24 9.85 9.90
C ASP A 110 5.69 11.07 9.13
N TYR A 111 5.11 10.86 7.94
CA TYR A 111 4.51 11.94 7.17
C TYR A 111 3.21 12.47 7.77
N LEU A 112 2.37 11.60 8.36
CA LEU A 112 1.19 12.06 9.12
C LEU A 112 1.60 12.96 10.30
N ARG A 113 2.68 12.62 11.01
CA ARG A 113 3.24 13.46 12.09
C ARG A 113 3.78 14.79 11.56
N LYS A 114 4.47 14.79 10.41
CA LYS A 114 4.93 16.03 9.75
C LYS A 114 3.75 16.94 9.40
N VAL A 115 2.70 16.40 8.78
CA VAL A 115 1.45 17.13 8.50
C VAL A 115 0.79 17.60 9.79
N ASP A 116 0.86 16.81 10.88
CA ASP A 116 0.26 17.17 12.14
C ASP A 116 0.88 18.39 12.82
N ARG A 117 2.21 18.47 12.78
CA ARG A 117 2.99 19.53 13.42
C ARG A 117 3.04 20.82 12.61
N ASN A 118 2.73 20.77 11.31
CA ASN A 118 2.81 21.92 10.43
C ASN A 118 1.58 22.84 10.56
N ARG A 119 1.82 24.15 10.49
CA ARG A 119 0.82 25.22 10.52
C ARG A 119 0.79 26.07 9.24
N GLU A 120 1.79 25.90 8.36
CA GLU A 120 1.94 26.66 7.13
C GLU A 120 1.23 25.96 5.97
N LEU A 121 0.26 26.65 5.38
CA LEU A 121 -0.62 26.07 4.35
C LEU A 121 0.17 25.65 3.09
N GLU A 122 1.19 26.42 2.72
CA GLU A 122 2.02 26.20 1.53
C GLU A 122 2.85 24.91 1.62
N LYS A 123 3.30 24.55 2.82
CA LYS A 123 4.15 23.39 3.06
C LYS A 123 3.39 22.05 3.03
N PHE A 124 2.06 22.05 3.14
CA PHE A 124 1.29 20.80 3.15
C PHE A 124 1.40 20.02 1.83
N SER A 125 1.36 20.73 0.69
CA SER A 125 1.49 20.09 -0.63
C SER A 125 2.88 19.50 -0.82
N GLN A 126 3.92 20.17 -0.32
CA GLN A 126 5.30 19.66 -0.36
C GLN A 126 5.43 18.39 0.48
N ILE A 127 4.98 18.42 1.73
CA ILE A 127 5.04 17.24 2.63
C ILE A 127 4.33 16.05 1.98
N ARG A 128 3.21 16.27 1.29
CA ARG A 128 2.50 15.22 0.54
C ARG A 128 3.32 14.71 -0.65
N LYS A 129 3.98 15.56 -1.43
CA LYS A 129 4.78 15.12 -2.60
C LYS A 129 5.99 14.27 -2.18
N GLU A 130 6.56 14.55 -1.01
CA GLU A 130 7.66 13.77 -0.43
C GLU A 130 7.20 12.43 0.17
N ALA A 131 5.92 12.33 0.53
CA ALA A 131 5.30 11.16 1.16
C ALA A 131 4.91 10.09 0.15
#